data_AF-A0A9Q0YPU0-F1
#
_entry.id   AF-A0A9Q0YPU0-F1
#
_cell.length_a   1.000
_cell.length_b   1.000
_cell.length_c   1.000
_cell.angle_alpha   90.00
_cell.angle_beta   90.00
_cell.angle_gamma   90.00
#
_symmetry.space_group_name_H-M   'P 1'
#
loop_
_entity.id
_entity.type
_entity.pdbx_description
1 polymer ?
#
loop_
_entity_poly.entity_id
_entity_poly.type
_entity_poly.pdbx_seq_one_letter_code
_entity_poly.pdbx_strand_id
1 'polypeptide(L)'
;MAVSNSGGEPQWCFSQVKGTLDDDVTDADIISTVEFNHDGELLATGDKGGRVVIFQREPESKTADPPRGEYNVYSTFQSHEPGFDYLKSLEIEENINKIKWLPRQNHAHFLLSTNDKTIKLWKVSERDKKFCGFNLVEEDGTDKDPSSVSYLRIPEVQPMELMVEASPRRIFSNAHTYHINSISINSDGETYISADDLRVNLWHLSITDQSYNIVDIKPANMEDLTEVITAAEFHPQECNVFVYSSSKGIIRLCDMREAALCDQSSKIFEEPEDPSKKSFFSEIISSISDVRFSHNGRYLISRDYLSVKVWDITMDSTPVETFPVHEYLRSKLCSLYENDCIFDKFECVWNGNDSGIMTGSYNNFFRIFDRNTKRDITLEASRETITPMQVLKPRRVSTGNKKRKDEISVDSLDFNRKILHTAWHPKENIIAVAATNNLYIFQENLPPS
;
A
#
# COMPACT_ATOMS: atom_id res chain seq x y z
N MET A 1 -20.52 -23.29 -36.01
CA MET A 1 -21.29 -23.12 -34.76
C MET A 1 -20.43 -22.28 -33.83
N ALA A 2 -20.77 -21.00 -33.71
CA ALA A 2 -20.12 -20.08 -32.81
C ALA A 2 -20.53 -20.43 -31.37
N VAL A 3 -19.58 -20.82 -30.54
CA VAL A 3 -19.77 -20.83 -29.09
C VAL A 3 -19.47 -19.42 -28.63
N SER A 4 -20.51 -18.81 -28.08
CA SER A 4 -20.57 -17.46 -27.54
C SER A 4 -19.43 -17.15 -26.58
N ASN A 5 -18.78 -16.03 -26.84
CA ASN A 5 -17.94 -15.27 -25.92
C ASN A 5 -18.78 -14.91 -24.68
N SER A 6 -18.74 -15.71 -23.62
CA SER A 6 -19.25 -15.30 -22.31
C SER A 6 -18.19 -14.38 -21.70
N GLY A 7 -18.45 -13.07 -21.68
CA GLY A 7 -17.72 -12.10 -20.86
C GLY A 7 -17.94 -12.40 -19.38
N GLY A 8 -17.28 -13.45 -18.90
CA GLY A 8 -17.41 -13.99 -17.55
C GLY A 8 -16.61 -13.15 -16.57
N GLU A 9 -17.24 -12.82 -15.45
CA GLU A 9 -16.60 -12.15 -14.32
C GLU A 9 -15.40 -12.97 -13.81
N PRO A 10 -14.31 -12.32 -13.38
CA PRO A 10 -13.18 -13.03 -12.77
C PRO A 10 -13.66 -13.76 -11.52
N GLN A 11 -13.57 -15.08 -11.55
CA GLN A 11 -13.89 -15.91 -10.39
C GLN A 11 -12.68 -15.96 -9.46
N TRP A 12 -12.73 -15.25 -8.33
CA TRP A 12 -11.64 -15.23 -7.38
C TRP A 12 -11.57 -16.52 -6.58
N CYS A 13 -10.37 -17.10 -6.48
CA CYS A 13 -10.10 -18.28 -5.67
C CYS A 13 -9.04 -18.00 -4.62
N PHE A 14 -9.17 -18.67 -3.48
CA PHE A 14 -8.15 -18.67 -2.44
C PHE A 14 -6.87 -19.36 -2.95
N SER A 15 -5.73 -18.68 -2.79
CA SER A 15 -4.42 -19.22 -3.13
C SER A 15 -3.61 -19.51 -1.87
N GLN A 16 -3.29 -18.49 -1.09
CA GLN A 16 -2.41 -18.61 0.07
C GLN A 16 -2.88 -17.72 1.22
N VAL A 17 -2.49 -18.10 2.43
CA VAL A 17 -2.51 -17.22 3.60
C VAL A 17 -1.13 -17.28 4.25
N LYS A 18 -0.58 -16.13 4.61
CA LYS A 18 0.67 -16.00 5.39
C LYS A 18 0.33 -15.33 6.71
N GLY A 19 0.82 -15.86 7.83
CA GLY A 19 0.51 -15.37 9.18
C GLY A 19 0.17 -16.52 10.13
N THR A 20 0.00 -16.21 11.41
CA THR A 20 -0.41 -17.20 12.41
C THR A 20 -1.93 -17.39 12.36
N LEU A 21 -2.35 -18.64 12.47
CA LEU A 21 -3.78 -18.99 12.57
C LEU A 21 -4.34 -18.76 13.98
N ASP A 22 -3.46 -18.47 14.95
CA ASP A 22 -3.80 -18.23 16.33
C ASP A 22 -4.66 -16.97 16.49
N ASP A 23 -5.53 -16.96 17.49
CA ASP A 23 -6.38 -15.80 17.81
C ASP A 23 -5.61 -14.73 18.58
N ASP A 24 -4.53 -15.12 19.27
CA ASP A 24 -3.66 -14.22 20.02
C ASP A 24 -2.66 -13.54 19.06
N VAL A 25 -3.12 -12.48 18.41
CA VAL A 25 -2.29 -11.65 17.53
C VAL A 25 -1.62 -10.57 18.36
N THR A 26 -0.28 -10.48 18.29
CA THR A 26 0.42 -9.34 18.89
C THR A 26 0.23 -8.09 18.03
N ASP A 27 0.09 -6.92 18.66
CA ASP A 27 -0.10 -5.67 17.93
C ASP A 27 1.05 -5.38 16.95
N ALA A 28 2.27 -5.80 17.28
CA ALA A 28 3.46 -5.66 16.44
C ALA A 28 3.39 -6.48 15.13
N ASP A 29 2.66 -7.60 15.12
CA ASP A 29 2.51 -8.46 13.94
C ASP A 29 1.39 -8.00 12.99
N ILE A 30 0.64 -6.95 13.34
CA ILE A 30 -0.43 -6.42 12.50
C ILE A 30 0.18 -5.76 11.25
N ILE A 31 -0.24 -6.22 10.08
CA ILE A 31 0.19 -5.68 8.78
C ILE A 31 -0.41 -4.29 8.59
N SER A 32 0.45 -3.31 8.29
CA SER A 32 0.10 -1.88 8.16
C SER A 32 0.32 -1.32 6.74
N THR A 33 0.93 -2.09 5.84
CA THR A 33 1.03 -1.73 4.42
C THR A 33 1.34 -2.96 3.57
N VAL A 34 0.85 -3.00 2.33
CA VAL A 34 1.08 -4.08 1.36
C VAL A 34 1.35 -3.45 -0.02
N GLU A 35 2.42 -3.82 -0.70
CA GLU A 35 2.78 -3.26 -2.01
C GLU A 35 3.52 -4.27 -2.89
N PHE A 36 3.02 -4.49 -4.11
CA PHE A 36 3.75 -5.22 -5.15
C PHE A 36 4.86 -4.35 -5.76
N ASN A 37 5.95 -4.97 -6.17
CA ASN A 37 6.93 -4.30 -7.04
C ASN A 37 6.37 -4.15 -8.47
N HIS A 38 7.08 -3.40 -9.33
CA HIS A 38 6.56 -3.02 -10.64
C HIS A 38 6.33 -4.17 -11.63
N ASP A 39 7.05 -5.29 -11.50
CA ASP A 39 6.81 -6.47 -12.34
C ASP A 39 5.81 -7.45 -11.71
N GLY A 40 5.61 -7.36 -10.39
CA GLY A 40 4.72 -8.20 -9.59
C GLY A 40 5.37 -9.47 -9.04
N GLU A 41 6.66 -9.70 -9.34
CA GLU A 41 7.42 -10.86 -8.85
C GLU A 41 7.68 -10.79 -7.35
N LEU A 42 7.73 -9.59 -6.78
CA LEU A 42 7.92 -9.36 -5.34
C LEU A 42 6.68 -8.68 -4.74
N LEU A 43 6.30 -9.16 -3.57
CA LEU A 43 5.26 -8.58 -2.72
C LEU A 43 5.88 -8.20 -1.38
N ALA A 44 5.79 -6.94 -0.97
CA ALA A 44 6.27 -6.49 0.34
C ALA A 44 5.10 -6.21 1.29
N THR A 45 5.29 -6.56 2.56
CA THR A 45 4.43 -6.14 3.67
C THR A 45 5.25 -5.44 4.74
N GLY A 46 4.69 -4.39 5.32
CA GLY A 46 5.18 -3.76 6.54
C GLY A 46 4.21 -4.04 7.68
N ASP A 47 4.72 -4.11 8.91
CA ASP A 47 3.91 -4.26 10.11
C ASP A 47 4.09 -3.13 11.12
N LYS A 48 3.24 -3.13 12.15
CA LYS A 48 3.30 -2.18 13.26
C LYS A 48 4.56 -2.30 14.10
N GLY A 49 5.21 -3.48 14.12
CA GLY A 49 6.47 -3.74 14.79
C GLY A 49 7.71 -3.31 13.99
N GLY A 50 7.54 -2.58 12.88
CA GLY A 50 8.64 -2.01 12.11
C GLY A 50 9.40 -2.99 11.22
N ARG A 51 8.89 -4.21 11.01
CA ARG A 51 9.51 -5.22 10.15
C ARG A 51 8.96 -5.09 8.73
N VAL A 52 9.82 -5.43 7.77
CA VAL A 52 9.44 -5.58 6.37
C VAL A 52 9.69 -7.03 5.96
N VAL A 53 8.66 -7.66 5.39
CA VAL A 53 8.72 -9.01 4.83
C VAL A 53 8.50 -8.91 3.33
N ILE A 54 9.41 -9.46 2.55
CA ILE A 54 9.33 -9.54 1.10
C ILE A 54 9.07 -10.99 0.74
N PHE A 55 8.06 -11.21 -0.09
CA PHE A 55 7.75 -12.50 -0.70
C PHE A 55 8.12 -12.46 -2.18
N GLN A 56 8.72 -13.53 -2.68
CA GLN A 56 9.02 -13.73 -4.09
C GLN A 56 8.10 -14.80 -4.65
N ARG A 57 7.53 -14.52 -5.83
CA ARG A 57 6.76 -15.50 -6.60
C ARG A 57 7.69 -16.59 -7.11
N GLU A 58 7.38 -17.84 -6.81
CA GLU A 58 8.10 -18.96 -7.41
C GLU A 58 7.80 -19.03 -8.92
N PRO A 59 8.81 -19.39 -9.74
CA PRO A 59 8.59 -19.69 -11.14
C PRO A 59 7.50 -20.74 -11.27
N GLU A 60 6.56 -20.50 -12.17
CA GLU A 60 5.40 -21.37 -12.39
C GLU A 60 5.80 -22.85 -12.42
N SER A 61 5.29 -23.63 -11.46
CA SER A 61 5.53 -25.05 -11.47
C SER A 61 4.86 -25.65 -12.70
N LYS A 62 5.63 -26.34 -13.54
CA LYS A 62 5.13 -27.13 -14.68
C LYS A 62 4.14 -28.22 -14.28
N THR A 63 3.96 -28.48 -12.97
CA THR A 63 3.05 -29.50 -12.46
C THR A 63 1.67 -28.97 -12.07
N ALA A 64 1.48 -27.65 -11.96
CA ALA A 64 0.18 -27.05 -11.68
C ALA A 64 -0.51 -26.64 -12.99
N ASP A 65 -1.76 -27.06 -13.18
CA ASP A 65 -2.62 -26.62 -14.29
C ASP A 65 -3.83 -25.89 -13.69
N PRO A 66 -3.93 -24.56 -13.82
CA PRO A 66 -3.03 -23.66 -14.57
C PRO A 66 -1.70 -23.43 -13.85
N PRO A 67 -0.62 -23.07 -14.57
CA PRO A 67 0.64 -22.69 -13.96
C PRO A 67 0.43 -21.45 -13.09
N ARG A 68 0.73 -21.56 -11.80
CA ARG A 68 0.53 -20.49 -10.82
C ARG A 68 1.72 -20.46 -9.85
N GLY A 69 2.28 -19.28 -9.65
CA GLY A 69 3.42 -19.07 -8.76
C GLY A 69 2.95 -18.76 -7.35
N GLU A 70 3.48 -19.49 -6.38
CA GLU A 70 3.26 -19.21 -4.96
C GLU A 70 4.23 -18.13 -4.47
N TYR A 71 3.76 -17.21 -3.64
CA TYR A 71 4.62 -16.20 -3.03
C TYR A 71 5.26 -16.77 -1.75
N ASN A 72 6.58 -16.93 -1.73
CA ASN A 72 7.32 -17.47 -0.59
C ASN A 72 8.27 -16.42 0.00
N VAL A 73 8.57 -16.55 1.30
CA VAL A 73 9.40 -15.57 2.01
C VAL A 73 10.78 -15.50 1.34
N TYR A 74 11.11 -14.31 0.86
CA TYR A 74 12.35 -14.00 0.16
C TYR A 74 13.35 -13.26 1.06
N SER A 75 12.86 -12.31 1.86
CA SER A 75 13.68 -11.58 2.82
C SER A 75 12.82 -11.03 3.95
N THR A 76 13.37 -11.02 5.16
CA THR A 76 12.78 -10.37 6.33
C THR A 76 13.83 -9.53 7.01
N PHE A 77 13.52 -8.28 7.32
CA PHE A 77 14.43 -7.39 8.03
C PHE A 77 13.67 -6.38 8.90
N GLN A 78 14.33 -5.95 9.99
CA GLN A 78 13.84 -4.85 10.82
C GLN A 78 14.10 -3.53 10.07
N SER A 79 13.03 -2.86 9.64
CA SER A 79 13.14 -1.59 8.92
C SER A 79 13.29 -0.43 9.89
N HIS A 80 12.41 -0.35 10.89
CA HIS A 80 12.38 0.73 11.86
C HIS A 80 12.37 0.17 13.28
N GLU A 81 12.95 0.90 14.22
CA GLU A 81 12.95 0.54 15.64
C GLU A 81 12.33 1.71 16.42
N PRO A 82 11.74 1.47 17.60
CA PRO A 82 11.14 2.53 18.39
C PRO A 82 12.17 3.62 18.67
N GLY A 83 11.78 4.86 18.42
CA GLY A 83 12.59 6.04 18.66
C GLY A 83 11.99 6.93 19.74
N PHE A 84 12.77 7.86 20.27
CA PHE A 84 12.24 8.86 21.20
C PHE A 84 12.87 10.23 20.93
N ASP A 85 12.03 11.24 20.70
CA ASP A 85 12.44 12.64 20.66
C ASP A 85 12.42 13.20 22.09
N TYR A 86 13.58 13.23 22.74
CA TYR A 86 13.73 13.73 24.11
C TYR A 86 13.40 15.21 24.27
N LEU A 87 13.51 16.01 23.20
CA LEU A 87 13.25 17.45 23.27
C LEU A 87 11.75 17.73 23.24
N LYS A 88 10.99 16.90 22.51
CA LYS A 88 9.53 17.00 22.41
C LYS A 88 8.79 16.05 23.34
N SER A 89 9.51 15.17 24.03
CA SER A 89 8.95 14.06 24.81
C SER A 89 7.97 13.23 23.99
N LEU A 90 8.33 12.94 22.74
CA LEU A 90 7.48 12.24 21.78
C LEU A 90 8.11 10.89 21.42
N GLU A 91 7.36 9.82 21.65
CA GLU A 91 7.70 8.49 21.16
C GLU A 91 7.49 8.42 19.64
N ILE A 92 8.46 7.83 18.95
CA ILE A 92 8.40 7.61 17.51
C ILE A 92 8.16 6.11 17.33
N GLU A 93 6.94 5.77 16.93
CA GLU A 93 6.56 4.39 16.66
C GLU A 93 7.38 3.81 15.50
N GLU A 94 7.71 2.53 15.60
CA GLU A 94 8.36 1.76 14.55
C GLU A 94 7.42 1.36 13.41
N ASN A 95 6.11 1.56 13.56
CA ASN A 95 5.09 1.19 12.58
C ASN A 95 5.44 1.65 11.14
N ILE A 96 5.38 0.71 10.19
CA ILE A 96 5.62 1.01 8.78
C ILE A 96 4.34 1.55 8.13
N ASN A 97 4.29 2.87 7.88
CA ASN A 97 3.11 3.53 7.32
C ASN A 97 2.90 3.21 5.83
N LYS A 98 4.00 3.20 5.05
CA LYS A 98 4.00 2.96 3.60
C LYS A 98 5.31 2.33 3.12
N ILE A 99 5.20 1.51 2.07
CA ILE A 99 6.31 0.97 1.29
C ILE A 99 6.13 1.38 -0.18
N LYS A 100 7.21 1.80 -0.84
CA LYS A 100 7.23 2.07 -2.28
C LYS A 100 8.47 1.49 -2.94
N TRP A 101 8.27 0.66 -3.96
CA TRP A 101 9.35 0.10 -4.75
C TRP A 101 9.91 1.12 -5.74
N LEU A 102 11.23 1.15 -5.90
CA LEU A 102 11.87 1.90 -6.97
C LEU A 102 11.92 1.05 -8.26
N PRO A 103 11.89 1.69 -9.44
CA PRO A 103 12.18 1.03 -10.70
C PRO A 103 13.53 0.31 -10.66
N ARG A 104 13.55 -0.94 -11.14
CA ARG A 104 14.74 -1.79 -11.10
C ARG A 104 15.81 -1.23 -12.05
N GLN A 105 16.93 -0.78 -11.49
CA GLN A 105 18.08 -0.26 -12.26
C GLN A 105 19.19 -1.30 -12.48
N ASN A 106 19.30 -2.30 -11.60
CA ASN A 106 20.32 -3.34 -11.66
C ASN A 106 19.77 -4.65 -11.07
N HIS A 107 20.64 -5.63 -10.82
CA HIS A 107 20.22 -6.91 -10.26
C HIS A 107 19.57 -6.79 -8.87
N ALA A 108 19.94 -5.77 -8.09
CA ALA A 108 19.34 -5.50 -6.79
C ALA A 108 18.00 -4.78 -6.89
N HIS A 109 17.15 -5.03 -5.91
CA HIS A 109 15.88 -4.36 -5.72
C HIS A 109 16.03 -3.23 -4.69
N PHE A 110 15.26 -2.17 -4.86
CA PHE A 110 15.27 -1.02 -3.97
C PHE A 110 13.84 -0.66 -3.58
N LEU A 111 13.64 -0.34 -2.31
CA LEU A 111 12.36 0.13 -1.79
C LEU A 111 12.57 1.23 -0.77
N LEU A 112 11.62 2.15 -0.69
CA LEU A 112 11.46 3.10 0.40
C LEU A 112 10.48 2.50 1.40
N SER A 113 10.81 2.60 2.69
CA SER A 113 9.89 2.38 3.79
C SER A 113 9.85 3.62 4.68
N THR A 114 8.69 3.94 5.25
CA THR A 114 8.55 5.10 6.14
C THR A 114 7.75 4.74 7.38
N ASN A 115 8.13 5.32 8.50
CA ASN A 115 7.27 5.49 9.67
C ASN A 115 6.81 6.95 9.75
N ASP A 116 6.34 7.40 10.91
CA ASP A 116 5.83 8.75 11.12
C ASP A 116 6.84 9.89 10.90
N LYS A 117 8.15 9.62 11.00
CA LYS A 117 9.19 10.66 11.03
C LYS A 117 10.37 10.43 10.09
N THR A 118 10.59 9.19 9.65
CA THR A 118 11.80 8.81 8.92
C THR A 118 11.50 7.91 7.74
N ILE A 119 12.08 8.23 6.60
CA ILE A 119 12.07 7.39 5.39
C ILE A 119 13.43 6.69 5.28
N LYS A 120 13.45 5.41 4.93
CA LYS A 120 14.67 4.64 4.69
C LYS A 120 14.65 4.05 3.29
N LEU A 121 15.74 4.21 2.55
CA LEU A 121 15.98 3.51 1.29
C LEU A 121 16.71 2.20 1.58
N TRP A 122 16.09 1.10 1.24
CA TRP A 122 16.62 -0.25 1.39
C TRP A 122 17.12 -0.78 0.06
N LYS A 123 18.24 -1.50 0.09
CA LYS A 123 18.71 -2.34 -1.01
C LYS A 123 18.57 -3.79 -0.61
N VAL A 124 17.92 -4.56 -1.45
CA VAL A 124 17.79 -6.02 -1.35
C VAL A 124 18.58 -6.63 -2.50
N SER A 125 19.60 -7.43 -2.19
CA SER A 125 20.43 -8.07 -3.19
C SER A 125 20.71 -9.52 -2.88
N GLU A 126 20.77 -10.30 -3.95
CA GLU A 126 21.19 -11.70 -3.92
C GLU A 126 22.71 -11.80 -3.97
N ARG A 127 23.24 -12.76 -3.21
CA ARG A 127 24.64 -13.11 -3.16
C ARG A 127 24.77 -14.63 -3.26
N ASP A 128 25.36 -15.08 -4.37
CA ASP A 128 25.63 -16.48 -4.69
C ASP A 128 27.13 -16.82 -4.62
N LYS A 129 27.96 -15.85 -4.20
CA LYS A 129 29.43 -15.95 -4.19
C LYS A 129 30.03 -15.40 -2.90
N LYS A 130 31.06 -16.09 -2.40
CA LYS A 130 31.90 -15.69 -1.27
C LYS A 130 33.37 -15.62 -1.65
N PHE A 131 34.14 -14.84 -0.90
CA PHE A 131 35.59 -14.80 -1.04
C PHE A 131 36.21 -15.78 -0.03
N CYS A 132 37.15 -16.60 -0.47
CA CYS A 132 37.88 -17.58 0.34
C CYS A 132 39.40 -17.44 0.12
N GLY A 133 40.20 -18.04 1.00
CA GLY A 133 41.67 -18.03 0.86
C GLY A 133 42.34 -16.74 1.36
N PHE A 134 41.85 -16.16 2.45
CA PHE A 134 42.51 -15.02 3.10
C PHE A 134 43.86 -15.43 3.71
N ASN A 135 44.83 -14.51 3.72
CA ASN A 135 46.19 -14.81 4.20
C ASN A 135 46.27 -15.04 5.72
N LEU A 136 45.34 -14.43 6.47
CA LEU A 136 45.36 -14.37 7.93
C LEU A 136 44.17 -15.08 8.58
N VAL A 137 43.34 -15.77 7.80
CA VAL A 137 42.17 -16.47 8.31
C VAL A 137 42.23 -17.90 7.75
N GLU A 138 42.29 -18.88 8.63
CA GLU A 138 42.22 -20.30 8.26
C GLU A 138 40.80 -20.69 7.81
N GLU A 139 40.64 -21.85 7.17
CA GLU A 139 39.34 -22.29 6.65
C GLU A 139 38.29 -22.51 7.75
N ASP A 140 38.72 -22.71 8.99
CA ASP A 140 37.87 -22.84 10.18
C ASP A 140 37.51 -21.48 10.84
N GLY A 141 37.98 -20.36 10.27
CA GLY A 141 37.73 -19.02 10.77
C GLY A 141 38.71 -18.55 11.86
N THR A 142 39.74 -19.32 12.18
CA THR A 142 40.77 -18.90 13.15
C THR A 142 41.76 -17.91 12.55
N ASP A 143 42.17 -16.93 13.36
CA ASP A 143 43.20 -15.98 12.95
C ASP A 143 44.58 -16.63 12.93
N LYS A 144 45.26 -16.49 11.80
CA LYS A 144 46.62 -16.99 11.60
C LYS A 144 47.64 -15.93 11.97
N ASP A 145 48.69 -16.31 12.69
CA ASP A 145 49.78 -15.40 13.04
C ASP A 145 50.42 -14.81 11.76
N PRO A 146 50.46 -13.47 11.60
CA PRO A 146 51.09 -12.81 10.46
C PRO A 146 52.53 -13.27 10.19
N SER A 147 53.27 -13.68 11.23
CA SER A 147 54.65 -14.16 11.09
C SER A 147 54.78 -15.50 10.35
N SER A 148 53.68 -16.27 10.28
CA SER A 148 53.62 -17.59 9.64
C SER A 148 53.29 -17.54 8.13
N VAL A 149 53.01 -16.35 7.59
CA VAL A 149 52.67 -16.15 6.17
C VAL A 149 53.95 -16.09 5.34
N SER A 150 54.24 -17.16 4.59
CA SER A 150 55.43 -17.25 3.74
C SER A 150 55.26 -16.61 2.36
N TYR A 151 54.03 -16.44 1.87
CA TYR A 151 53.70 -15.77 0.62
C TYR A 151 52.28 -15.21 0.67
N LEU A 152 52.06 -14.09 -0.03
CA LEU A 152 50.75 -13.47 -0.12
C LEU A 152 49.92 -14.13 -1.23
N ARG A 153 48.67 -14.46 -0.90
CA ARG A 153 47.63 -14.95 -1.80
C ARG A 153 46.54 -13.90 -1.99
N ILE A 154 45.90 -13.92 -3.15
CA ILE A 154 44.71 -13.12 -3.42
C ILE A 154 43.48 -13.99 -3.13
N PRO A 155 42.44 -13.48 -2.45
CA PRO A 155 41.22 -14.25 -2.22
C PRO A 155 40.56 -14.69 -3.52
N GLU A 156 40.08 -15.93 -3.53
CA GLU A 156 39.37 -16.53 -4.66
C GLU A 156 37.86 -16.44 -4.45
N VAL A 157 37.12 -16.26 -5.55
CA VAL A 157 35.64 -16.25 -5.51
C VAL A 157 35.14 -17.68 -5.65
N GLN A 158 34.44 -18.17 -4.63
CA GLN A 158 33.80 -19.49 -4.61
C GLN A 158 32.27 -19.36 -4.62
N PRO A 159 31.55 -20.27 -5.31
CA PRO A 159 30.10 -20.37 -5.20
C PRO A 159 29.65 -20.61 -3.75
N MET A 160 28.51 -20.05 -3.37
CA MET A 160 27.82 -20.32 -2.11
C MET A 160 26.32 -20.49 -2.36
N GLU A 161 25.60 -20.98 -1.35
CA GLU A 161 24.14 -20.98 -1.35
C GLU A 161 23.62 -19.54 -1.50
N LEU A 162 22.55 -19.38 -2.30
CA LEU A 162 21.96 -18.07 -2.58
C LEU A 162 21.47 -17.45 -1.28
N MET A 163 22.05 -16.32 -0.91
CA MET A 163 21.67 -15.56 0.27
C MET A 163 21.11 -14.20 -0.15
N VAL A 164 19.99 -13.81 0.43
CA VAL A 164 19.37 -12.50 0.19
C VAL A 164 19.73 -11.57 1.35
N GLU A 165 20.43 -10.49 1.06
CA GLU A 165 20.81 -9.48 2.04
C GLU A 165 20.00 -8.19 1.81
N ALA A 166 19.32 -7.72 2.85
CA ALA A 166 18.70 -6.40 2.90
C ALA A 166 19.58 -5.44 3.72
N SER A 167 19.90 -4.28 3.13
CA SER A 167 20.76 -3.28 3.78
C SER A 167 20.17 -1.87 3.65
N PRO A 168 20.17 -1.06 4.72
CA PRO A 168 19.74 0.33 4.64
C PRO A 168 20.83 1.13 3.90
N ARG A 169 20.47 1.69 2.75
CA ARG A 169 21.37 2.52 1.93
C ARG A 169 21.40 3.96 2.43
N ARG A 170 20.22 4.50 2.75
CA ARG A 170 20.03 5.91 3.09
C ARG A 170 18.89 6.08 4.08
N ILE A 171 18.98 7.11 4.89
CA ILE A 171 17.99 7.49 5.90
C ILE A 171 17.69 8.98 5.69
N PHE A 172 16.44 9.30 5.43
CA PHE A 172 15.93 10.66 5.26
C PHE A 172 15.10 10.99 6.49
N SER A 173 15.58 11.92 7.32
CA SER A 173 15.01 12.22 8.62
C SER A 173 14.93 13.72 8.87
N ASN A 174 14.23 14.11 9.95
CA ASN A 174 14.17 15.49 10.47
C ASN A 174 13.60 16.56 9.52
N ALA A 175 12.87 16.18 8.48
CA ALA A 175 12.18 17.13 7.59
C ALA A 175 10.68 17.30 7.91
N HIS A 176 10.08 16.35 8.62
CA HIS A 176 8.66 16.35 8.94
C HIS A 176 8.42 16.73 10.39
N THR A 177 7.49 17.67 10.58
CA THR A 177 7.04 18.06 11.93
C THR A 177 5.89 17.16 12.36
N TYR A 178 5.00 16.81 11.44
CA TYR A 178 3.79 16.00 11.67
C TYR A 178 3.99 14.55 11.21
N HIS A 179 2.95 13.72 11.22
CA HIS A 179 3.06 12.30 10.89
C HIS A 179 3.09 12.10 9.38
N ILE A 180 4.11 11.42 8.86
CA ILE A 180 4.20 11.09 7.44
C ILE A 180 3.09 10.11 7.07
N ASN A 181 2.19 10.54 6.19
CA ASN A 181 1.07 9.71 5.70
C ASN A 181 1.35 9.10 4.31
N SER A 182 2.23 9.72 3.52
CA SER A 182 2.47 9.32 2.13
C SER A 182 3.94 9.43 1.72
N ILE A 183 4.36 8.51 0.85
CA ILE A 183 5.58 8.61 0.05
C ILE A 183 5.24 8.21 -1.39
N SER A 184 5.78 8.94 -2.37
CA SER A 184 5.56 8.64 -3.79
C SER A 184 6.78 8.99 -4.61
N ILE A 185 7.17 8.09 -5.51
CA ILE A 185 8.38 8.21 -6.32
C ILE A 185 8.05 8.93 -7.61
N ASN A 186 8.94 9.83 -8.03
CA ASN A 186 8.77 10.55 -9.27
C ASN A 186 9.13 9.66 -10.49
N SER A 187 8.47 9.90 -11.62
CA SER A 187 8.77 9.28 -12.90
C SER A 187 10.17 9.64 -13.46
N ASP A 188 10.85 10.65 -12.90
CA ASP A 188 12.24 10.98 -13.23
C ASP A 188 13.28 9.95 -12.75
N GLY A 189 12.92 9.07 -11.80
CA GLY A 189 13.81 8.06 -11.22
C GLY A 189 14.90 8.60 -10.30
N GLU A 190 14.87 9.90 -9.97
CA GLU A 190 15.85 10.60 -9.13
C GLU A 190 15.23 11.22 -7.88
N THR A 191 13.98 11.64 -7.95
CA THR A 191 13.27 12.32 -6.86
C THR A 191 12.06 11.55 -6.34
N TYR A 192 11.61 11.91 -5.15
CA TYR A 192 10.38 11.40 -4.55
C TYR A 192 9.81 12.46 -3.60
N ILE A 193 8.52 12.38 -3.31
CA ILE A 193 7.86 13.23 -2.31
C ILE A 193 7.52 12.42 -1.06
N SER A 194 7.50 13.11 0.07
CA SER A 194 6.85 12.64 1.29
C SER A 194 5.91 13.72 1.81
N ALA A 195 4.72 13.31 2.24
CA ALA A 195 3.70 14.19 2.78
C ALA A 195 3.42 13.86 4.26
N ASP A 196 3.32 14.91 5.08
CA ASP A 196 2.73 14.85 6.41
C ASP A 196 1.38 15.55 6.44
N ASP A 197 0.81 15.75 7.63
CA ASP A 197 -0.52 16.34 7.80
C ASP A 197 -0.65 17.77 7.24
N LEU A 198 0.44 18.53 7.07
CA LEU A 198 0.38 19.93 6.60
C LEU A 198 1.38 20.27 5.50
N ARG A 199 2.34 19.39 5.19
CA ARG A 199 3.46 19.68 4.30
C ARG A 199 3.75 18.55 3.33
N VAL A 200 4.19 18.92 2.13
CA VAL A 200 4.79 18.01 1.15
C VAL A 200 6.23 18.44 0.90
N ASN A 201 7.16 17.51 1.08
CA ASN A 201 8.59 17.70 0.88
C ASN A 201 9.06 16.87 -0.32
N LEU A 202 9.83 17.49 -1.21
CA LEU A 202 10.55 16.86 -2.31
C LEU A 202 11.95 16.48 -1.88
N TRP A 203 12.36 15.27 -2.23
CA TRP A 203 13.66 14.70 -1.92
C TRP A 203 14.36 14.24 -3.18
N HIS A 204 15.69 14.25 -3.14
CA HIS A 204 16.51 13.56 -4.11
C HIS A 204 17.00 12.25 -3.49
N LEU A 205 16.87 11.13 -4.20
CA LEU A 205 17.23 9.79 -3.70
C LEU A 205 18.69 9.68 -3.23
N SER A 206 19.56 10.57 -3.71
CA SER A 206 20.98 10.60 -3.33
C SER A 206 21.37 11.63 -2.26
N ILE A 207 20.45 12.47 -1.79
CA ILE A 207 20.73 13.57 -0.84
C ILE A 207 19.83 13.39 0.38
N THR A 208 20.42 13.22 1.57
CA THR A 208 19.69 12.86 2.80
C THR A 208 19.61 13.99 3.81
N ASP A 209 20.47 14.99 3.69
CA ASP A 209 20.62 16.13 4.61
C ASP A 209 19.70 17.31 4.25
N GLN A 210 19.08 17.29 3.07
CA GLN A 210 18.25 18.38 2.55
C GLN A 210 16.98 17.83 1.91
N SER A 211 15.88 18.53 2.14
CA SER A 211 14.61 18.37 1.41
C SER A 211 14.09 19.74 1.04
N TYR A 212 13.30 19.81 -0.03
CA TYR A 212 12.67 21.03 -0.46
C TYR A 212 11.17 20.98 -0.17
N ASN A 213 10.68 21.88 0.66
CA ASN A 213 9.26 21.97 0.93
C ASN A 213 8.54 22.61 -0.26
N ILE A 214 7.63 21.86 -0.89
CA ILE A 214 6.89 22.30 -2.09
C ILE A 214 5.45 22.70 -1.77
N VAL A 215 4.88 22.19 -0.68
CA VAL A 215 3.54 22.56 -0.18
C VAL A 215 3.63 22.77 1.33
N ASP A 216 3.08 23.88 1.83
CA ASP A 216 2.88 24.16 3.25
C ASP A 216 1.50 24.79 3.46
N ILE A 217 0.53 24.00 3.94
CA ILE A 217 -0.82 24.48 4.25
C ILE A 217 -0.96 24.87 5.72
N LYS A 218 0.15 24.95 6.47
CA LYS A 218 0.13 25.30 7.88
C LYS A 218 -0.43 26.73 8.08
N PRO A 219 -1.51 26.89 8.87
CA PRO A 219 -2.02 28.22 9.18
C PRO A 219 -1.04 28.99 10.08
N ALA A 220 -1.13 30.33 10.04
CA ALA A 220 -0.32 31.18 10.90
C ALA A 220 -0.60 30.93 12.39
N ASN A 221 -1.87 30.68 12.74
CA ASN A 221 -2.29 30.21 14.05
C ASN A 221 -2.81 28.77 13.94
N MET A 222 -2.30 27.86 14.77
CA MET A 222 -2.75 26.46 14.78
C MET A 222 -4.22 26.30 15.21
N GLU A 223 -4.80 27.28 15.90
CA GLU A 223 -6.23 27.28 16.23
C GLU A 223 -7.12 27.45 15.00
N ASP A 224 -6.61 28.03 13.92
CA ASP A 224 -7.32 28.21 12.64
C ASP A 224 -7.16 26.98 11.72
N LEU A 225 -6.64 25.87 12.23
CA LEU A 225 -6.46 24.65 11.45
C LEU A 225 -7.82 24.05 11.09
N THR A 226 -8.16 24.09 9.81
CA THR A 226 -9.41 23.51 9.30
C THR A 226 -9.21 22.38 8.31
N GLU A 227 -7.99 22.15 7.82
CA GLU A 227 -7.73 21.20 6.74
C GLU A 227 -6.36 20.56 6.96
N VAL A 228 -6.29 19.23 6.77
CA VAL A 228 -5.04 18.47 6.79
C VAL A 228 -4.89 17.66 5.50
N ILE A 229 -3.65 17.46 5.07
CA ILE A 229 -3.28 16.57 3.96
C ILE A 229 -3.43 15.13 4.42
N THR A 230 -4.10 14.30 3.63
CA THR A 230 -4.39 12.91 4.00
C THR A 230 -3.65 11.90 3.14
N ALA A 231 -3.43 12.21 1.86
CA ALA A 231 -2.65 11.39 0.94
C ALA A 231 -2.00 12.26 -0.14
N ALA A 232 -0.87 11.82 -0.69
CA ALA A 232 -0.20 12.47 -1.82
C ALA A 232 0.48 11.47 -2.75
N GLU A 233 0.38 11.70 -4.07
CA GLU A 233 0.97 10.82 -5.07
C GLU A 233 1.47 11.60 -6.31
N PHE A 234 2.61 11.22 -6.86
CA PHE A 234 3.10 11.68 -8.16
C PHE A 234 2.33 11.07 -9.32
N HIS A 235 2.23 11.82 -10.42
CA HIS A 235 1.74 11.28 -11.67
C HIS A 235 2.69 10.19 -12.21
N PRO A 236 2.19 9.04 -12.68
CA PRO A 236 3.02 7.90 -13.06
C PRO A 236 3.94 8.17 -14.27
N GLN A 237 3.64 9.18 -15.08
CA GLN A 237 4.37 9.49 -16.32
C GLN A 237 4.88 10.94 -16.41
N GLU A 238 4.30 11.87 -15.65
CA GLU A 238 4.58 13.30 -15.78
C GLU A 238 5.33 13.77 -14.55
N CYS A 239 6.62 14.04 -14.70
CA CYS A 239 7.50 14.27 -13.55
C CYS A 239 7.23 15.55 -12.76
N ASN A 240 6.46 16.47 -13.34
CA ASN A 240 6.11 17.75 -12.75
C ASN A 240 4.74 17.75 -12.06
N VAL A 241 3.92 16.71 -12.25
CA VAL A 241 2.54 16.69 -11.76
C VAL A 241 2.43 15.76 -10.56
N PHE A 242 1.82 16.26 -9.49
CA PHE A 242 1.42 15.45 -8.35
C PHE A 242 0.07 15.91 -7.81
N VAL A 243 -0.56 15.05 -7.03
CA VAL A 243 -1.79 15.38 -6.31
C VAL A 243 -1.60 15.22 -4.81
N TYR A 244 -2.38 15.97 -4.06
CA TYR A 244 -2.63 15.66 -2.65
C TYR A 244 -4.12 15.82 -2.34
N SER A 245 -4.63 14.96 -1.48
CA SER A 245 -6.00 15.00 -0.97
C SER A 245 -6.04 15.57 0.45
N SER A 246 -7.22 16.00 0.88
CA SER A 246 -7.41 16.55 2.22
C SER A 246 -8.55 15.93 3.01
N SER A 247 -8.57 16.24 4.30
CA SER A 247 -9.64 15.87 5.23
C SER A 247 -10.99 16.52 4.93
N LYS A 248 -11.06 17.47 3.98
CA LYS A 248 -12.28 18.14 3.55
C LYS A 248 -12.88 17.55 2.26
N GLY A 249 -12.32 16.46 1.75
CA GLY A 249 -12.83 15.86 0.51
C GLY A 249 -12.38 16.56 -0.76
N ILE A 250 -11.27 17.31 -0.70
CA ILE A 250 -10.73 18.07 -1.84
C ILE A 250 -9.46 17.37 -2.33
N ILE A 251 -9.32 17.23 -3.66
CA ILE A 251 -8.06 16.80 -4.29
C ILE A 251 -7.49 17.99 -5.03
N ARG A 252 -6.21 18.29 -4.79
CA ARG A 252 -5.49 19.37 -5.47
C ARG A 252 -4.42 18.79 -6.35
N LEU A 253 -4.45 19.16 -7.62
CA LEU A 253 -3.40 18.83 -8.60
C LEU A 253 -2.47 20.03 -8.73
N CYS A 254 -1.18 19.76 -8.57
CA CYS A 254 -0.12 20.75 -8.62
C CYS A 254 0.80 20.48 -9.81
N ASP A 255 1.21 21.54 -10.50
CA ASP A 255 2.24 21.50 -11.53
C ASP A 255 3.49 22.25 -11.04
N MET A 256 4.57 21.49 -10.79
CA MET A 256 5.85 22.01 -10.31
C MET A 256 6.57 22.94 -11.31
N ARG A 257 6.07 23.05 -12.56
CA ARG A 257 6.61 23.99 -13.56
C ARG A 257 5.98 25.37 -13.46
N GLU A 258 4.77 25.49 -12.91
CA GLU A 258 4.07 26.77 -12.81
C GLU A 258 4.75 27.70 -11.80
N ALA A 259 5.20 27.13 -10.67
CA ALA A 259 5.89 27.87 -9.61
C ALA A 259 6.85 26.96 -8.83
N ALA A 260 7.87 27.58 -8.23
CA ALA A 260 8.82 26.87 -7.36
C ALA A 260 8.13 26.34 -6.09
N LEU A 261 7.19 27.12 -5.54
CA LEU A 261 6.28 26.70 -4.49
C LEU A 261 4.96 26.30 -5.14
N CYS A 262 4.40 25.16 -4.77
CA CYS A 262 3.09 24.69 -5.24
C CYS A 262 1.98 25.17 -4.28
N ASP A 263 2.01 26.46 -3.92
CA ASP A 263 1.05 27.10 -3.02
C ASP A 263 -0.29 27.38 -3.70
N GLN A 264 -0.28 27.56 -5.02
CA GLN A 264 -1.48 27.56 -5.85
C GLN A 264 -1.63 26.20 -6.54
N SER A 265 -2.78 25.56 -6.34
CA SER A 265 -3.15 24.34 -7.06
C SER A 265 -3.60 24.68 -8.48
N SER A 266 -3.04 23.98 -9.48
CA SER A 266 -3.39 24.15 -10.89
C SER A 266 -4.84 23.72 -11.16
N LYS A 267 -5.29 22.63 -10.51
CA LYS A 267 -6.71 22.21 -10.51
C LYS A 267 -7.16 21.75 -9.13
N ILE A 268 -8.45 21.97 -8.87
CA ILE A 268 -9.12 21.56 -7.63
C ILE A 268 -10.29 20.66 -8.02
N PHE A 269 -10.25 19.41 -7.58
CA PHE A 269 -11.34 18.46 -7.75
C PHE A 269 -12.17 18.47 -6.47
N GLU A 270 -13.39 18.98 -6.58
CA GLU A 270 -14.35 19.11 -5.49
C GLU A 270 -15.75 18.84 -6.03
N GLU A 271 -16.53 18.04 -5.31
CA GLU A 271 -17.92 17.81 -5.65
C GLU A 271 -18.80 18.84 -4.92
N PRO A 272 -19.64 19.62 -5.62
CA PRO A 272 -20.52 20.58 -4.98
C PRO A 272 -21.53 19.89 -4.06
N GLU A 273 -21.39 20.04 -2.74
CA GLU A 273 -22.38 19.55 -1.80
C GLU A 273 -23.56 20.51 -1.66
N ASP A 274 -24.78 19.97 -1.80
CA ASP A 274 -26.02 20.69 -1.51
C ASP A 274 -26.07 21.07 -0.01
N PRO A 275 -26.11 22.37 0.34
CA PRO A 275 -26.17 22.82 1.73
C PRO A 275 -27.34 22.22 2.52
N SER A 276 -28.44 21.85 1.86
CA SER A 276 -29.59 21.23 2.49
C SER A 276 -29.37 19.77 2.92
N LYS A 277 -28.36 19.10 2.35
CA LYS A 277 -27.96 17.73 2.68
C LYS A 277 -26.77 17.66 3.64
N LYS A 278 -26.17 18.81 3.98
CA LYS A 278 -25.06 18.88 4.93
C LYS A 278 -25.54 18.49 6.32
N SER A 279 -24.96 17.42 6.84
CA SER A 279 -25.10 16.97 8.21
C SER A 279 -23.77 17.16 8.94
N PHE A 280 -23.77 17.07 10.26
CA PHE A 280 -22.52 17.04 11.04
C PHE A 280 -21.54 15.97 10.53
N PHE A 281 -22.06 14.79 10.16
CA PHE A 281 -21.23 13.69 9.66
C PHE A 281 -20.73 13.91 8.23
N SER A 282 -21.29 14.86 7.46
CA SER A 282 -20.90 15.07 6.06
C SER A 282 -19.43 15.43 5.95
N GLU A 283 -18.93 16.33 6.80
CA GLU A 283 -17.52 16.73 6.81
C GLU A 283 -16.61 15.56 7.19
N ILE A 284 -16.99 14.79 8.22
CA ILE A 284 -16.21 13.64 8.70
C ILE A 284 -16.07 12.56 7.61
N ILE A 285 -17.18 12.17 6.98
CA ILE A 285 -17.17 11.11 5.95
C ILE A 285 -16.65 11.58 4.59
N SER A 286 -16.58 12.90 4.36
CA SER A 286 -16.00 13.49 3.15
C SER A 286 -14.47 13.43 3.13
N SER A 287 -13.84 13.24 4.29
CA SER A 287 -12.39 13.07 4.41
C SER A 287 -11.89 11.96 3.49
N ILE A 288 -10.96 12.29 2.60
CA ILE A 288 -10.36 11.31 1.68
C ILE A 288 -9.27 10.56 2.44
N SER A 289 -9.35 9.23 2.47
CA SER A 289 -8.35 8.37 3.11
C SER A 289 -7.20 7.97 2.18
N ASP A 290 -7.45 7.89 0.87
CA ASP A 290 -6.45 7.49 -0.12
C ASP A 290 -6.78 8.10 -1.49
N VAL A 291 -5.73 8.42 -2.25
CA VAL A 291 -5.83 8.95 -3.62
C VAL A 291 -4.80 8.23 -4.48
N ARG A 292 -5.23 7.74 -5.65
CA ARG A 292 -4.33 7.03 -6.58
C ARG A 292 -4.53 7.41 -8.03
N PHE A 293 -3.45 7.67 -8.75
CA PHE A 293 -3.48 7.72 -10.21
C PHE A 293 -3.73 6.34 -10.81
N SER A 294 -4.52 6.32 -11.89
CA SER A 294 -4.56 5.18 -12.81
C SER A 294 -3.21 4.97 -13.48
N HIS A 295 -2.89 3.74 -13.87
CA HIS A 295 -1.59 3.40 -14.48
C HIS A 295 -1.36 4.17 -15.79
N ASN A 296 -2.42 4.44 -16.55
CA ASN A 296 -2.36 5.27 -17.76
C ASN A 296 -2.25 6.78 -17.49
N GLY A 297 -2.37 7.23 -16.23
CA GLY A 297 -2.27 8.62 -15.82
C GLY A 297 -3.48 9.49 -16.14
N ARG A 298 -4.54 8.99 -16.78
CA ARG A 298 -5.70 9.83 -17.18
C ARG A 298 -6.69 10.06 -16.04
N TYR A 299 -6.88 9.05 -15.20
CA TYR A 299 -7.85 9.04 -14.11
C TYR A 299 -7.18 9.08 -12.75
N LEU A 300 -7.94 9.58 -11.78
CA LEU A 300 -7.66 9.51 -10.35
C LEU A 300 -8.77 8.72 -9.66
N ILE A 301 -8.44 7.91 -8.66
CA ILE A 301 -9.42 7.42 -7.69
C ILE A 301 -9.20 8.12 -6.36
N SER A 302 -10.30 8.38 -5.66
CA SER A 302 -10.29 8.82 -4.27
C SER A 302 -11.22 7.93 -3.45
N ARG A 303 -10.75 7.50 -2.29
CA ARG A 303 -11.56 6.79 -1.30
C ARG A 303 -11.96 7.76 -0.19
N ASP A 304 -13.26 7.96 -0.03
CA ASP A 304 -13.82 8.55 1.19
C ASP A 304 -14.39 7.43 2.09
N TYR A 305 -15.02 7.76 3.21
CA TYR A 305 -15.48 6.71 4.14
C TYR A 305 -16.45 5.73 3.45
N LEU A 306 -17.48 6.23 2.76
CA LEU A 306 -18.59 5.41 2.24
C LEU A 306 -18.42 4.97 0.78
N SER A 307 -17.56 5.63 0.01
CA SER A 307 -17.52 5.51 -1.45
C SER A 307 -16.11 5.58 -2.03
N VAL A 308 -15.97 5.02 -3.24
CA VAL A 308 -14.83 5.26 -4.12
C VAL A 308 -15.30 6.06 -5.32
N LYS A 309 -14.60 7.16 -5.63
CA LYS A 309 -14.91 8.05 -6.74
C LYS A 309 -13.79 8.00 -7.77
N VAL A 310 -14.15 7.98 -9.05
CA VAL A 310 -13.22 8.08 -10.19
C VAL A 310 -13.34 9.47 -10.80
N TRP A 311 -12.22 10.16 -10.94
CA TRP A 311 -12.12 11.47 -11.55
C TRP A 311 -11.32 11.37 -12.85
N ASP A 312 -11.69 12.14 -13.87
CA ASP A 312 -10.86 12.34 -15.06
C ASP A 312 -10.08 13.65 -14.84
N ILE A 313 -8.77 13.64 -15.05
CA ILE A 313 -7.91 14.83 -14.80
C ILE A 313 -8.34 16.04 -15.65
N THR A 314 -9.05 15.79 -16.75
CA THR A 314 -9.60 16.85 -17.61
C THR A 314 -10.92 17.44 -17.11
N MET A 315 -11.60 16.77 -16.17
CA MET A 315 -12.89 17.17 -15.61
C MET A 315 -12.82 17.27 -14.08
N ASP A 316 -12.68 18.49 -13.58
CA ASP A 316 -12.46 18.82 -12.16
C ASP A 316 -13.75 19.11 -11.38
N SER A 317 -14.87 19.35 -12.06
CA SER A 317 -16.12 19.75 -11.42
C SER A 317 -16.89 18.63 -10.69
N THR A 318 -16.75 17.38 -11.13
CA THR A 318 -17.49 16.22 -10.60
C THR A 318 -16.79 14.91 -10.93
N PRO A 319 -16.93 13.86 -10.09
CA PRO A 319 -16.42 12.55 -10.44
C PRO A 319 -17.15 11.96 -11.65
N VAL A 320 -16.43 11.22 -12.49
CA VAL A 320 -16.98 10.50 -13.65
C VAL A 320 -17.76 9.26 -13.20
N GLU A 321 -17.31 8.62 -12.11
CA GLU A 321 -17.92 7.41 -11.58
C GLU A 321 -17.91 7.46 -10.04
N THR A 322 -18.95 6.94 -9.40
CA THR A 322 -19.02 6.84 -7.94
C THR A 322 -19.56 5.47 -7.55
N PHE A 323 -18.79 4.76 -6.73
CA PHE A 323 -19.06 3.41 -6.30
C PHE A 323 -19.33 3.38 -4.79
N PRO A 324 -20.56 3.08 -4.34
CA PRO A 324 -20.85 2.94 -2.93
C PRO A 324 -20.21 1.67 -2.38
N VAL A 325 -19.37 1.80 -1.35
CA VAL A 325 -18.66 0.67 -0.76
C VAL A 325 -19.51 -0.02 0.29
N HIS A 326 -20.03 0.72 1.25
CA HIS A 326 -20.81 0.15 2.34
C HIS A 326 -21.90 1.11 2.83
N GLU A 327 -22.73 1.57 1.88
CA GLU A 327 -23.85 2.49 2.12
C GLU A 327 -24.82 2.01 3.22
N TYR A 328 -24.88 0.70 3.45
CA TYR A 328 -25.64 0.09 4.54
C TYR A 328 -25.18 0.54 5.95
N LEU A 329 -23.99 1.15 6.08
CA LEU A 329 -23.48 1.74 7.32
C LEU A 329 -23.97 3.17 7.58
N ARG A 330 -24.63 3.82 6.62
CA ARG A 330 -25.06 5.22 6.75
C ARG A 330 -25.99 5.46 7.95
N SER A 331 -26.84 4.48 8.27
CA SER A 331 -27.72 4.53 9.45
C SER A 331 -26.98 4.28 10.77
N LYS A 332 -25.72 3.84 10.73
CA LYS A 332 -24.87 3.49 11.88
C LYS A 332 -23.78 4.53 12.16
N LEU A 333 -23.70 5.64 11.41
CA LEU A 333 -22.64 6.64 11.54
C LEU A 333 -22.46 7.16 12.98
N CYS A 334 -23.55 7.34 13.74
CA CYS A 334 -23.45 7.75 15.14
C CYS A 334 -22.69 6.73 16.00
N SER A 335 -23.00 5.43 15.85
CA SER A 335 -22.32 4.37 16.59
C SER A 335 -20.88 4.15 16.11
N LEU A 336 -20.61 4.37 14.82
CA LEU A 336 -19.27 4.30 14.25
C LEU A 336 -18.39 5.45 14.72
N TYR A 337 -18.98 6.62 14.96
CA TYR A 337 -18.30 7.77 15.54
C TYR A 337 -17.98 7.54 17.03
N GLU A 338 -18.91 6.97 17.81
CA GLU A 338 -18.68 6.65 19.23
C GLU A 338 -17.56 5.62 19.45
N ASN A 339 -17.31 4.74 18.47
CA ASN A 339 -16.29 3.70 18.52
C ASN A 339 -15.04 4.01 17.67
N ASP A 340 -14.87 5.27 17.24
CA ASP A 340 -13.76 5.76 16.39
C ASP A 340 -13.58 5.07 15.01
N CYS A 341 -14.43 4.10 14.67
CA CYS A 341 -14.38 3.38 13.40
C CYS A 341 -14.58 4.31 12.21
N ILE A 342 -15.32 5.40 12.37
CA ILE A 342 -15.52 6.39 11.30
C ILE A 342 -14.22 7.05 10.79
N PHE A 343 -13.14 6.97 11.58
CA PHE A 343 -11.82 7.51 11.24
C PHE A 343 -10.88 6.48 10.60
N ASP A 344 -11.35 5.26 10.36
CA ASP A 344 -10.58 4.24 9.66
C ASP A 344 -10.22 4.68 8.24
N LYS A 345 -8.93 4.63 7.91
CA LYS A 345 -8.39 5.03 6.61
C LYS A 345 -8.28 3.82 5.69
N PHE A 346 -9.29 3.60 4.86
CA PHE A 346 -9.30 2.53 3.85
C PHE A 346 -8.49 2.94 2.61
N GLU A 347 -7.66 2.04 2.12
CA GLU A 347 -6.95 2.22 0.84
C GLU A 347 -7.78 1.75 -0.35
N CYS A 348 -7.40 2.21 -1.54
CA CYS A 348 -8.00 1.76 -2.80
C CYS A 348 -6.94 1.57 -3.88
N VAL A 349 -7.14 0.58 -4.75
CA VAL A 349 -6.17 0.22 -5.78
C VAL A 349 -6.84 -0.08 -7.12
N TRP A 350 -6.13 0.26 -8.19
CA TRP A 350 -6.46 -0.13 -9.55
C TRP A 350 -6.00 -1.56 -9.85
N ASN A 351 -6.71 -2.26 -10.72
CA ASN A 351 -6.13 -3.41 -11.41
C ASN A 351 -5.13 -2.96 -12.49
N GLY A 352 -4.33 -3.89 -13.00
CA GLY A 352 -3.22 -3.57 -13.93
C GLY A 352 -3.60 -2.90 -15.26
N ASN A 353 -4.89 -2.86 -15.63
CA ASN A 353 -5.37 -2.22 -16.86
C ASN A 353 -6.38 -1.09 -16.62
N ASP A 354 -6.50 -0.61 -15.38
CA ASP A 354 -7.40 0.47 -14.95
C ASP A 354 -8.91 0.21 -15.17
N SER A 355 -9.32 -1.03 -15.45
CA SER A 355 -10.73 -1.40 -15.65
C SER A 355 -11.46 -1.79 -14.37
N GLY A 356 -10.71 -2.17 -13.34
CA GLY A 356 -11.22 -2.66 -12.06
C GLY A 356 -10.62 -1.89 -10.90
N ILE A 357 -11.41 -1.74 -9.83
CA ILE A 357 -10.99 -1.06 -8.60
C ILE A 357 -11.26 -2.00 -7.43
N MET A 358 -10.32 -2.09 -6.48
CA MET A 358 -10.48 -2.82 -5.24
C MET A 358 -10.32 -1.91 -4.03
N THR A 359 -11.09 -2.17 -2.98
CA THR A 359 -10.96 -1.47 -1.70
C THR A 359 -11.54 -2.32 -0.56
N GLY A 360 -11.13 -2.03 0.67
CA GLY A 360 -11.59 -2.76 1.85
C GLY A 360 -12.87 -2.22 2.49
N SER A 361 -13.37 -2.99 3.45
CA SER A 361 -14.52 -2.69 4.32
C SER A 361 -14.37 -3.48 5.64
N TYR A 362 -15.41 -3.47 6.47
CA TYR A 362 -15.50 -4.20 7.73
C TYR A 362 -15.89 -5.67 7.55
N ASN A 363 -15.84 -6.43 8.64
CA ASN A 363 -16.08 -7.87 8.69
C ASN A 363 -15.16 -8.68 7.75
N ASN A 364 -13.90 -8.26 7.62
CA ASN A 364 -12.93 -8.77 6.65
C ASN A 364 -13.43 -8.76 5.19
N PHE A 365 -14.38 -7.86 4.87
CA PHE A 365 -14.84 -7.71 3.51
C PHE A 365 -13.93 -6.81 2.70
N PHE A 366 -13.82 -7.14 1.42
CA PHE A 366 -13.27 -6.28 0.40
C PHE A 366 -14.21 -6.30 -0.80
N ARG A 367 -14.18 -5.21 -1.56
CA ARG A 367 -15.04 -5.01 -2.72
C ARG A 367 -14.22 -4.81 -3.96
N ILE A 368 -14.72 -5.36 -5.05
CA ILE A 368 -14.15 -5.18 -6.38
C ILE A 368 -15.24 -4.61 -7.28
N PHE A 369 -14.92 -3.51 -7.96
CA PHE A 369 -15.80 -2.79 -8.86
C PHE A 369 -15.24 -2.89 -10.28
N ASP A 370 -16.06 -3.30 -11.23
CA ASP A 370 -15.74 -3.26 -12.66
C ASP A 370 -16.31 -1.98 -13.26
N ARG A 371 -15.44 -1.14 -13.82
CA ARG A 371 -15.82 0.15 -14.40
C ARG A 371 -16.59 0.03 -15.70
N ASN A 372 -16.30 -1.00 -16.49
CA ASN A 372 -16.91 -1.23 -17.80
C ASN A 372 -18.31 -1.81 -17.64
N THR A 373 -18.46 -2.82 -16.79
CA THR A 373 -19.75 -3.50 -16.59
C THR A 373 -20.61 -2.84 -15.51
N LYS A 374 -20.03 -1.93 -14.70
CA LYS A 374 -20.66 -1.29 -13.53
C LYS A 374 -21.16 -2.30 -12.50
N ARG A 375 -20.59 -3.51 -12.51
CA ARG A 375 -20.88 -4.55 -11.53
C ARG A 375 -19.89 -4.47 -10.38
N ASP A 376 -20.35 -4.93 -9.24
CA ASP A 376 -19.56 -4.99 -8.03
C ASP A 376 -19.78 -6.32 -7.31
N ILE A 377 -18.72 -6.76 -6.64
CA ILE A 377 -18.75 -7.98 -5.82
C ILE A 377 -18.16 -7.67 -4.44
N THR A 378 -18.76 -8.25 -3.42
CA THR A 378 -18.22 -8.26 -2.05
C THR A 378 -17.71 -9.64 -1.73
N LEU A 379 -16.45 -9.73 -1.35
CA LEU A 379 -15.77 -10.96 -0.99
C LEU A 379 -15.27 -10.87 0.46
N GLU A 380 -14.90 -12.00 1.05
CA GLU A 380 -14.52 -12.11 2.45
C GLU A 380 -13.17 -12.80 2.59
N ALA A 381 -12.25 -12.17 3.31
CA ALA A 381 -11.01 -12.79 3.75
C ALA A 381 -11.27 -13.56 5.06
N SER A 382 -11.66 -14.83 4.92
CA SER A 382 -12.02 -15.68 6.06
C SER A 382 -11.03 -16.80 6.28
N ARG A 383 -10.73 -17.05 7.56
CA ARG A 383 -9.98 -18.24 8.04
C ARG A 383 -10.73 -19.55 7.81
N GLU A 384 -12.01 -19.54 7.45
CA GLU A 384 -12.76 -20.76 7.13
C GLU A 384 -12.60 -21.17 5.65
N THR A 385 -12.08 -20.27 4.81
CA THR A 385 -11.94 -20.47 3.36
C THR A 385 -10.46 -20.61 2.99
N ILE A 386 -9.76 -21.55 3.64
CA ILE A 386 -8.32 -21.80 3.45
C ILE A 386 -8.01 -22.95 2.48
N THR A 387 -9.04 -23.58 1.90
CA THR A 387 -8.81 -24.67 0.95
C THR A 387 -8.24 -24.06 -0.34
N PRO A 388 -7.01 -24.43 -0.76
CA PRO A 388 -6.44 -23.93 -2.01
C PRO A 388 -7.39 -24.16 -3.17
N MET A 389 -7.48 -23.18 -4.07
CA MET A 389 -8.36 -23.18 -5.25
C MET A 389 -9.87 -23.10 -4.96
N GLN A 390 -10.28 -22.94 -3.70
CA GLN A 390 -11.68 -22.73 -3.39
C GLN A 390 -12.15 -21.37 -3.92
N VAL A 391 -13.14 -21.41 -4.82
CA VAL A 391 -13.79 -20.20 -5.35
C VAL A 391 -14.52 -19.49 -4.22
N LEU A 392 -14.25 -18.18 -4.10
CA LEU A 392 -14.90 -17.33 -3.11
C LEU A 392 -16.36 -17.12 -3.47
N LYS A 393 -17.23 -17.20 -2.46
CA LYS A 393 -18.65 -16.94 -2.62
C LYS A 393 -18.93 -15.46 -2.34
N PRO A 394 -19.61 -14.74 -3.26
CA PRO A 394 -20.03 -13.37 -3.00
C PRO A 394 -20.88 -13.26 -1.73
N ARG A 395 -20.56 -12.28 -0.89
CA ARG A 395 -21.33 -11.94 0.32
C ARG A 395 -22.29 -10.80 0.06
N ARG A 396 -23.42 -10.80 0.76
CA ARG A 396 -24.40 -9.71 0.70
C ARG A 396 -24.80 -9.31 2.11
N VAL A 397 -24.81 -7.99 2.33
CA VAL A 397 -25.23 -7.40 3.60
C VAL A 397 -26.67 -6.91 3.44
N SER A 398 -27.55 -7.31 4.37
CA SER A 398 -28.95 -6.92 4.38
C SER A 398 -29.24 -5.91 5.49
N THR A 399 -30.01 -4.87 5.17
CA THR A 399 -30.43 -3.79 6.08
C THR A 399 -31.82 -4.00 6.68
N GLY A 400 -32.51 -5.11 6.34
CA GLY A 400 -33.91 -5.35 6.71
C GLY A 400 -34.13 -6.62 7.54
N ASN A 401 -35.27 -6.69 8.24
CA ASN A 401 -35.61 -7.78 9.16
C ASN A 401 -35.82 -9.16 8.50
N LYS A 402 -35.95 -9.23 7.17
CA LYS A 402 -36.12 -10.50 6.44
C LYS A 402 -34.77 -10.99 5.93
N LYS A 403 -34.11 -11.83 6.74
CA LYS A 403 -32.88 -12.55 6.33
C LYS A 403 -33.21 -13.54 5.22
N ARG A 404 -32.57 -13.40 4.07
CA ARG A 404 -32.46 -14.52 3.11
C ARG A 404 -31.38 -15.48 3.60
N LYS A 405 -31.51 -16.75 3.23
CA LYS A 405 -30.47 -17.77 3.47
C LYS A 405 -29.19 -17.26 2.77
N ASP A 406 -28.10 -17.12 3.52
CA ASP A 406 -26.76 -16.63 3.09
C ASP A 406 -26.51 -15.11 3.09
N GLU A 407 -27.43 -14.28 3.61
CA GLU A 407 -27.19 -12.83 3.83
C GLU A 407 -26.76 -12.52 5.29
N ILE A 408 -25.84 -11.58 5.45
CA ILE A 408 -25.33 -11.12 6.76
C ILE A 408 -26.06 -9.83 7.15
N SER A 409 -26.50 -9.74 8.41
CA SER A 409 -27.15 -8.54 8.93
C SER A 409 -26.13 -7.44 9.20
N VAL A 410 -26.47 -6.18 8.95
CA VAL A 410 -25.62 -5.03 9.35
C VAL A 410 -25.27 -5.08 10.84
N ASP A 411 -26.23 -5.46 11.70
CA ASP A 411 -26.02 -5.56 13.15
C ASP A 411 -25.11 -6.73 13.57
N SER A 412 -24.75 -7.61 12.64
CA SER A 412 -23.86 -8.76 12.88
C SER A 412 -22.46 -8.56 12.31
N LEU A 413 -22.15 -7.38 11.78
CA LEU A 413 -20.83 -7.07 11.26
C LEU A 413 -19.85 -6.85 12.42
N ASP A 414 -18.68 -7.46 12.31
CA ASP A 414 -17.55 -7.20 13.21
C ASP A 414 -16.71 -6.03 12.68
N PHE A 415 -16.74 -4.90 13.40
CA PHE A 415 -16.01 -3.69 13.04
C PHE A 415 -14.52 -3.75 13.42
N ASN A 416 -14.11 -4.68 14.28
CA ASN A 416 -12.68 -4.89 14.58
C ASN A 416 -11.98 -5.63 13.44
N ARG A 417 -12.73 -6.40 12.66
CA ARG A 417 -12.26 -7.08 11.45
C ARG A 417 -12.33 -6.15 10.25
N LYS A 418 -11.29 -5.35 10.03
CA LYS A 418 -11.25 -4.36 8.94
C LYS A 418 -10.12 -4.66 7.97
N ILE A 419 -10.43 -4.54 6.68
CA ILE A 419 -9.43 -4.60 5.60
C ILE A 419 -9.03 -3.18 5.28
N LEU A 420 -7.91 -2.70 5.79
CA LEU A 420 -7.42 -1.34 5.51
C LEU A 420 -6.46 -1.31 4.32
N HIS A 421 -5.62 -2.34 4.19
CA HIS A 421 -4.53 -2.41 3.23
C HIS A 421 -4.75 -3.54 2.23
N THR A 422 -4.68 -3.20 0.95
CA THR A 422 -4.86 -4.14 -0.15
C THR A 422 -3.95 -3.77 -1.31
N ALA A 423 -3.45 -4.75 -2.05
CA ALA A 423 -2.65 -4.52 -3.26
C ALA A 423 -3.17 -5.38 -4.41
N TRP A 424 -3.07 -4.87 -5.62
CA TRP A 424 -3.35 -5.61 -6.85
C TRP A 424 -2.05 -5.79 -7.63
N HIS A 425 -1.82 -6.99 -8.15
CA HIS A 425 -0.68 -7.27 -9.01
C HIS A 425 -0.70 -6.36 -10.26
N PRO A 426 0.43 -5.78 -10.68
CA PRO A 426 0.48 -4.75 -11.73
C PRO A 426 0.07 -5.26 -13.11
N LYS A 427 0.05 -6.58 -13.34
CA LYS A 427 -0.20 -7.19 -14.67
C LYS A 427 -1.19 -8.33 -14.69
N GLU A 428 -1.54 -8.89 -13.53
CA GLU A 428 -2.30 -10.15 -13.44
C GLU A 428 -3.46 -9.98 -12.46
N ASN A 429 -4.44 -10.88 -12.54
CA ASN A 429 -5.55 -10.92 -11.58
C ASN A 429 -5.14 -11.70 -10.34
N ILE A 430 -4.15 -11.15 -9.62
CA ILE A 430 -3.70 -11.58 -8.31
C ILE A 430 -3.87 -10.39 -7.37
N ILE A 431 -4.49 -10.62 -6.21
CA ILE A 431 -4.71 -9.59 -5.19
C ILE A 431 -4.15 -10.08 -3.86
N ALA A 432 -3.60 -9.13 -3.10
CA ALA A 432 -3.12 -9.33 -1.75
C ALA A 432 -3.97 -8.50 -0.79
N VAL A 433 -4.52 -9.14 0.25
CA VAL A 433 -5.46 -8.55 1.20
C VAL A 433 -4.95 -8.78 2.61
N ALA A 434 -4.62 -7.72 3.33
CA ALA A 434 -4.22 -7.79 4.73
C ALA A 434 -5.44 -7.79 5.64
N ALA A 435 -5.55 -8.81 6.50
CA ALA A 435 -6.53 -8.91 7.56
C ALA A 435 -5.80 -9.15 8.89
N THR A 436 -5.64 -8.09 9.67
CA THR A 436 -4.86 -8.10 10.92
C THR A 436 -3.39 -8.52 10.64
N ASN A 437 -2.95 -9.68 11.12
CA ASN A 437 -1.60 -10.23 10.89
C ASN A 437 -1.55 -11.23 9.72
N ASN A 438 -2.68 -11.50 9.06
CA ASN A 438 -2.77 -12.47 7.98
C ASN A 438 -2.78 -11.75 6.63
N LEU A 439 -1.89 -12.17 5.74
CA LEU A 439 -1.85 -11.77 4.34
C LEU A 439 -2.53 -12.86 3.49
N TYR A 440 -3.70 -12.54 2.95
CA TYR A 440 -4.43 -13.40 2.03
C TYR A 440 -4.03 -13.08 0.60
N ILE A 441 -3.75 -14.12 -0.18
CA ILE A 441 -3.51 -14.02 -1.63
C ILE A 441 -4.66 -14.71 -2.33
N PHE A 442 -5.35 -13.96 -3.19
CA PHE A 442 -6.39 -14.48 -4.07
C PHE A 442 -5.97 -14.29 -5.51
N GLN A 443 -6.39 -15.21 -6.36
CA GLN A 443 -6.05 -15.19 -7.78
C GLN A 443 -7.28 -15.58 -8.60
N GLU A 444 -7.33 -15.13 -9.85
CA GLU A 444 -8.40 -15.52 -10.76
C GLU A 444 -8.37 -17.02 -11.07
N ASN A 445 -9.54 -17.63 -11.08
CA ASN A 445 -9.73 -19.00 -11.48
C ASN A 445 -9.73 -19.09 -13.01
N LEU A 446 -8.54 -19.21 -13.59
CA LEU A 446 -8.41 -19.56 -15.00
C LEU A 446 -8.84 -21.03 -15.21
N PRO A 447 -9.70 -21.33 -16.20
CA PRO A 447 -10.01 -22.70 -16.55
C PRO A 447 -8.73 -23.44 -16.98
N PRO A 448 -8.60 -24.75 -16.70
CA PRO A 448 -7.48 -25.55 -17.20
C PRO A 448 -7.47 -25.49 -18.73
N SER A 449 -6.27 -25.27 -19.30
CA SER A 449 -6.06 -25.02 -20.74
C SER A 449 -6.23 -26.26 -21.61
#